data_AF-A0AAE3G335-F1
#
_entry.id   AF-A0AAE3G335-F1
#
_cell.length_a   1.000
_cell.length_b   1.000
_cell.length_c   1.000
_cell.angle_alpha   90.00
_cell.angle_beta   90.00
_cell.angle_gamma   90.00
#
_symmetry.space_group_name_H-M   'P 1'
#
loop_
_entity.id
_entity.type
_entity.pdbx_description
1 polymer ?
#
loop_
_entity_poly.entity_id
_entity_poly.type
_entity_poly.pdbx_seq_one_letter_code
_entity_poly.pdbx_strand_id
1 'polypeptide(L)'
;MASIEALRERTHHHPGIERGKALARLTHAARVMLAGTKATHPDGLPVIAYRGEHGASGAWLETRLPSISFGSREAAGVYACQPNNRNDRVGAARVLPAFLSIKNPIMNDPDDPYLDLVLVRRALGQAATIEIALRHAEHIIDTGNWLENFDSAFGSVEELLALRPQAIDELYLDAYVVLDDGEAVRALAAVGCDGAIHGGNGVTALDTEYRVFDSRQVISVLTGRPVLAANIEQGAERRFAQPEAAPAP
;
A
#
# COMPACT_ATOMS: atom_id res chain seq x y z
N MET A 1 4.63 -29.09 22.68
CA MET A 1 4.11 -28.00 21.82
C MET A 1 4.62 -26.69 22.40
N ALA A 2 5.68 -26.12 21.81
CA ALA A 2 6.16 -24.80 22.21
C ALA A 2 5.09 -23.77 21.78
N SER A 3 4.70 -22.88 22.70
CA SER A 3 3.76 -21.78 22.43
C SER A 3 4.23 -21.00 21.20
N ILE A 4 3.29 -20.56 20.36
CA ILE A 4 3.53 -19.66 19.23
C ILE A 4 4.25 -18.37 19.69
N GLU A 5 4.12 -17.97 20.96
CA GLU A 5 4.90 -16.88 21.57
C GLU A 5 6.40 -17.19 21.65
N ALA A 6 6.79 -18.44 21.90
CA ALA A 6 8.20 -18.84 22.01
C ALA A 6 8.93 -18.87 20.65
N LEU A 7 8.18 -18.82 19.53
CA LEU A 7 8.72 -18.65 18.18
C LEU A 7 8.85 -17.17 17.78
N ARG A 8 8.07 -16.27 18.39
CA ARG A 8 8.22 -14.81 18.21
C ARG A 8 9.47 -14.25 18.90
N GLU A 9 9.99 -14.92 19.93
CA GLU A 9 11.16 -14.45 20.70
C GLU A 9 12.54 -14.92 20.17
N ARG A 10 12.61 -15.87 19.22
CA ARG A 10 13.88 -16.57 18.90
C ARG A 10 14.68 -16.02 17.72
N THR A 11 14.29 -14.87 17.17
CA THR A 11 15.03 -14.13 16.14
C THR A 11 15.16 -12.65 16.51
N HIS A 12 15.55 -12.37 17.77
CA HIS A 12 15.82 -11.01 18.22
C HIS A 12 17.12 -10.45 17.63
N HIS A 13 17.09 -10.09 16.34
CA HIS A 13 17.70 -8.84 15.92
C HIS A 13 17.05 -7.75 16.76
N HIS A 14 17.77 -7.11 17.70
CA HIS A 14 17.20 -6.06 18.53
C HIS A 14 16.71 -4.90 17.64
N PRO A 15 15.40 -4.77 17.38
CA PRO A 15 14.90 -3.84 16.37
C PRO A 15 15.20 -2.38 16.79
N GLY A 16 15.26 -2.15 18.11
CA GLY A 16 15.60 -0.85 18.69
C GLY A 16 17.02 -0.36 18.40
N ILE A 17 18.02 -1.26 18.33
CA ILE A 17 19.42 -0.86 18.09
C ILE A 17 19.60 -0.44 16.61
N GLU A 18 19.01 -1.19 15.68
CA GLU A 18 19.07 -0.84 14.26
C GLU A 18 18.29 0.45 13.97
N ARG A 19 17.12 0.63 14.58
CA ARG A 19 16.32 1.85 14.45
C ARG A 19 17.03 3.08 15.01
N GLY A 20 17.64 2.98 16.19
CA GLY A 20 18.42 4.08 16.77
C GLY A 20 19.56 4.54 15.87
N LYS A 21 20.32 3.58 15.30
CA LYS A 21 21.39 3.87 14.33
C LYS A 21 20.84 4.48 13.03
N ALA A 22 19.71 4.00 12.53
CA ALA A 22 19.05 4.54 11.34
C ALA A 22 18.58 5.98 11.56
N LEU A 23 17.92 6.27 12.69
CA LEU A 23 17.46 7.60 13.06
C LEU A 23 18.63 8.59 13.22
N ALA A 24 19.78 8.13 13.74
CA ALA A 24 20.98 8.96 13.85
C ALA A 24 21.52 9.43 12.49
N ARG A 25 21.27 8.68 11.40
CA ARG A 25 21.71 9.02 10.04
C ARG A 25 20.80 10.02 9.33
N LEU A 26 19.60 10.31 9.87
CA LEU A 26 18.66 11.20 9.20
C LEU A 26 19.21 12.61 9.07
N THR A 27 19.22 13.09 7.83
CA THR A 27 19.48 14.50 7.51
C THR A 27 18.40 15.42 8.10
N HIS A 28 18.68 16.72 8.22
CA HIS A 28 17.67 17.69 8.68
C HIS A 28 16.41 17.65 7.80
N ALA A 29 16.58 17.63 6.48
CA ALA A 29 15.46 17.53 5.53
C ALA A 29 14.61 16.27 5.78
N ALA A 30 15.25 15.11 5.98
CA ALA A 30 14.52 13.87 6.29
C ALA A 30 13.75 13.95 7.62
N ARG A 31 14.31 14.60 8.65
CA ARG A 31 13.62 14.82 9.92
C ARG A 31 12.40 15.72 9.75
N VAL A 32 12.51 16.80 8.98
CA VAL A 32 11.40 17.70 8.65
C VAL A 32 10.31 16.95 7.89
N MET A 33 10.68 16.06 6.97
CA MET A 33 9.71 15.26 6.23
C MET A 33 8.99 14.25 7.12
N LEU A 34 9.70 13.60 8.05
CA LEU A 34 9.12 12.65 8.99
C LEU A 34 8.32 13.31 10.12
N ALA A 35 8.47 14.62 10.33
CA ALA A 35 7.68 15.34 11.32
C ALA A 35 6.18 15.20 11.01
N GLY A 36 5.44 14.66 11.98
CA GLY A 36 3.99 14.44 11.88
C GLY A 36 3.58 13.18 11.10
N THR A 37 4.52 12.33 10.70
CA THR A 37 4.17 11.04 10.08
C THR A 37 3.34 10.18 11.04
N LYS A 38 2.39 9.45 10.50
CA LYS A 38 1.56 8.43 11.16
C LYS A 38 2.15 7.04 11.04
N ALA A 39 3.14 6.85 10.15
CA ALA A 39 3.90 5.61 10.04
C ALA A 39 4.92 5.51 11.19
N THR A 40 4.41 5.24 12.38
CA THR A 40 5.19 5.19 13.64
C THR A 40 4.94 3.90 14.39
N HIS A 41 5.93 3.47 15.16
CA HIS A 41 5.74 2.46 16.19
C HIS A 41 4.90 2.99 17.37
N PRO A 42 4.43 2.11 18.27
CA PRO A 42 3.72 2.52 19.49
C PRO A 42 4.50 3.49 20.40
N ASP A 43 5.84 3.55 20.28
CA ASP A 43 6.69 4.51 20.99
C ASP A 43 6.76 5.89 20.31
N GLY A 44 6.02 6.10 19.23
CA GLY A 44 5.96 7.35 18.46
C GLY A 44 7.13 7.58 17.52
N LEU A 45 8.11 6.66 17.44
CA LEU A 45 9.23 6.78 16.51
C LEU A 45 8.83 6.30 15.11
N PRO A 46 9.36 6.91 14.03
CA PRO A 46 9.13 6.43 12.67
C PRO A 46 9.47 4.95 12.50
N VAL A 47 8.58 4.22 11.83
CA VAL A 47 8.78 2.80 11.51
C VAL A 47 9.81 2.65 10.39
N ILE A 48 10.62 1.58 10.47
CA ILE A 48 11.37 1.11 9.31
C ILE A 48 10.48 0.09 8.60
N ALA A 49 9.97 0.46 7.44
CA ALA A 49 9.20 -0.43 6.58
C ALA A 49 10.07 -0.92 5.42
N TYR A 50 9.72 -2.07 4.86
CA TYR A 50 10.53 -2.75 3.85
C TYR A 50 9.75 -2.93 2.56
N ARG A 51 10.41 -2.73 1.43
CA ARG A 51 9.86 -3.03 0.10
C ARG A 51 10.67 -4.11 -0.60
N GLY A 52 9.99 -5.11 -1.10
CA GLY A 52 10.56 -6.11 -1.99
C GLY A 52 10.51 -5.65 -3.44
N GLU A 53 11.61 -5.77 -4.16
CA GLU A 53 11.67 -5.49 -5.59
C GLU A 53 12.36 -6.65 -6.31
N HIS A 54 11.88 -6.99 -7.50
CA HIS A 54 12.37 -8.10 -8.30
C HIS A 54 13.00 -7.65 -9.64
N GLY A 55 12.83 -6.39 -10.03
CA GLY A 55 13.30 -5.82 -11.30
C GLY A 55 14.77 -5.38 -11.28
N ALA A 56 15.33 -5.19 -12.48
CA ALA A 56 16.73 -4.86 -12.70
C ALA A 56 16.96 -3.40 -13.16
N SER A 57 16.02 -2.47 -12.89
CA SER A 57 16.04 -1.13 -13.52
C SER A 57 17.20 -0.23 -13.08
N GLY A 58 17.93 -0.60 -12.03
CA GLY A 58 19.00 0.22 -11.46
C GLY A 58 18.51 1.49 -10.74
N ALA A 59 17.22 1.84 -10.83
CA ALA A 59 16.61 2.90 -10.03
C ALA A 59 16.71 2.58 -8.53
N TRP A 60 16.56 3.57 -7.66
CA TRP A 60 16.50 3.30 -6.21
C TRP A 60 15.14 2.72 -5.79
N LEU A 61 14.05 3.16 -6.43
CA LEU A 61 12.69 2.69 -6.19
C LEU A 61 12.02 2.37 -7.51
N GLU A 62 11.49 1.16 -7.65
CA GLU A 62 10.68 0.72 -8.78
C GLU A 62 9.22 0.61 -8.37
N THR A 63 8.31 1.20 -9.14
CA THR A 63 6.87 0.96 -8.98
C THR A 63 6.19 0.88 -10.34
N ARG A 64 5.11 0.09 -10.41
CA ARG A 64 4.19 0.01 -11.55
C ARG A 64 2.79 0.48 -11.18
N LEU A 65 2.47 0.38 -9.89
CA LEU A 65 1.18 0.72 -9.33
C LEU A 65 1.22 2.16 -8.81
N PRO A 66 0.05 2.81 -8.77
CA PRO A 66 -0.08 4.21 -8.35
C PRO A 66 0.33 4.43 -6.89
N SER A 67 0.11 3.45 -6.01
CA SER A 67 0.64 3.44 -4.66
C SER A 67 1.86 2.53 -4.54
N ILE A 68 2.78 2.88 -3.63
CA ILE A 68 4.01 2.13 -3.38
C ILE A 68 3.88 1.42 -2.04
N SER A 69 3.87 0.09 -2.09
CA SER A 69 3.72 -0.79 -0.92
C SER A 69 5.04 -1.03 -0.18
N PHE A 70 4.93 -1.01 1.14
CA PHE A 70 5.94 -1.42 2.11
C PHE A 70 5.26 -2.26 3.21
N GLY A 71 6.03 -3.12 3.87
CA GLY A 71 5.53 -3.94 4.98
C GLY A 71 6.68 -4.45 5.85
N SER A 72 6.53 -5.66 6.39
CA SER A 72 7.57 -6.35 7.14
C SER A 72 8.77 -6.73 6.24
N ARG A 73 9.91 -7.00 6.88
CA ARG A 73 11.12 -7.45 6.15
C ARG A 73 10.89 -8.80 5.49
N GLU A 74 10.16 -9.67 6.17
CA GLU A 74 9.78 -11.00 5.76
C GLU A 74 8.89 -10.95 4.52
N ALA A 75 7.81 -10.16 4.58
CA ALA A 75 6.91 -9.93 3.44
C ALA A 75 7.66 -9.36 2.22
N ALA A 76 8.50 -8.35 2.45
CA ALA A 76 9.34 -7.77 1.40
C ALA A 76 10.29 -8.82 0.76
N GLY A 77 10.85 -9.72 1.56
CA GLY A 77 11.68 -10.83 1.06
C GLY A 77 10.89 -11.80 0.18
N VAL A 78 9.66 -12.14 0.56
CA VAL A 78 8.77 -12.97 -0.24
C VAL A 78 8.48 -12.29 -1.58
N TYR A 79 8.00 -11.04 -1.58
CA TYR A 79 7.64 -10.35 -2.83
C TYR A 79 8.82 -10.03 -3.75
N ALA A 80 10.03 -9.90 -3.22
CA ALA A 80 11.24 -9.76 -4.03
C ALA A 80 11.57 -11.05 -4.82
N CYS A 81 11.26 -12.22 -4.24
CA CYS A 81 11.58 -13.53 -4.82
C CYS A 81 10.39 -14.20 -5.52
N GLN A 82 9.17 -13.80 -5.20
CA GLN A 82 7.92 -14.41 -5.65
C GLN A 82 6.91 -13.28 -5.95
N PRO A 83 7.01 -12.62 -7.11
CA PRO A 83 6.09 -11.55 -7.47
C PRO A 83 4.65 -12.07 -7.61
N ASN A 84 3.68 -11.30 -7.14
CA ASN A 84 2.25 -11.64 -7.25
C ASN A 84 1.78 -11.77 -8.71
N ASN A 85 2.38 -11.00 -9.62
CA ASN A 85 2.11 -11.14 -11.04
C ASN A 85 2.96 -12.29 -11.61
N ARG A 86 2.30 -13.37 -12.03
CA ARG A 86 2.96 -14.57 -12.58
C ARG A 86 3.77 -14.31 -13.86
N ASN A 87 3.53 -13.18 -14.54
CA ASN A 87 4.29 -12.78 -15.72
C ASN A 87 5.61 -12.08 -15.36
N ASP A 88 5.82 -11.71 -14.09
CA ASP A 88 7.06 -11.08 -13.66
C ASP A 88 8.19 -12.09 -13.53
N ARG A 89 9.36 -11.68 -14.04
CA ARG A 89 10.61 -12.43 -13.90
C ARG A 89 11.46 -11.76 -12.84
N VAL A 90 11.96 -12.56 -11.91
CA VAL A 90 12.94 -12.12 -10.92
C VAL A 90 14.29 -11.95 -11.61
N GLY A 91 14.75 -10.72 -11.73
CA GLY A 91 16.04 -10.36 -12.32
C GLY A 91 17.09 -9.99 -11.27
N ALA A 92 16.71 -9.14 -10.30
CA ALA A 92 17.60 -8.66 -9.25
C ALA A 92 16.81 -8.42 -7.95
N ALA A 93 16.40 -9.52 -7.31
CA ALA A 93 15.67 -9.47 -6.04
C ALA A 93 16.42 -8.65 -4.98
N ARG A 94 15.76 -7.66 -4.39
CA ARG A 94 16.30 -6.85 -3.29
C ARG A 94 15.21 -6.43 -2.31
N VAL A 95 15.64 -6.19 -1.07
CA VAL A 95 14.79 -5.66 0.00
C VAL A 95 15.32 -4.27 0.39
N LEU A 96 14.44 -3.27 0.30
CA LEU A 96 14.76 -1.86 0.55
C LEU A 96 14.18 -1.42 1.90
N PRO A 97 15.01 -1.06 2.89
CA PRO A 97 14.54 -0.44 4.13
C PRO A 97 14.31 1.07 3.95
N ALA A 98 13.16 1.55 4.39
CA ALA A 98 12.79 2.96 4.30
C ALA A 98 12.05 3.46 5.55
N PHE A 99 12.20 4.75 5.84
CA PHE A 99 11.22 5.49 6.64
C PHE A 99 10.18 6.10 5.70
N LEU A 100 8.94 6.22 6.17
CA LEU A 100 7.82 6.71 5.39
C LEU A 100 7.23 7.99 5.99
N SER A 101 7.00 8.99 5.15
CA SER A 101 6.29 10.23 5.50
C SER A 101 4.84 10.12 5.05
N ILE A 102 3.97 9.59 5.92
CA ILE A 102 2.52 9.48 5.68
C ILE A 102 1.83 10.35 6.72
N LYS A 103 1.35 11.53 6.35
CA LYS A 103 0.79 12.52 7.29
C LYS A 103 -0.73 12.50 7.33
N ASN A 104 -1.35 12.26 6.17
CA ASN A 104 -2.79 12.29 5.95
C ASN A 104 -3.22 10.98 5.27
N PRO A 105 -3.12 9.83 5.95
CA PRO A 105 -3.55 8.58 5.34
C PRO A 105 -5.07 8.54 5.16
N ILE A 106 -5.57 7.90 4.10
CA ILE A 106 -7.01 7.64 3.93
C ILE A 106 -7.56 6.70 5.01
N MET A 107 -6.72 5.77 5.51
CA MET A 107 -7.00 4.89 6.63
C MET A 107 -5.72 4.67 7.47
N ASN A 108 -5.89 4.51 8.79
CA ASN A 108 -4.81 4.18 9.70
C ASN A 108 -5.29 3.13 10.69
N ASP A 109 -5.49 1.92 10.19
CA ASP A 109 -5.94 0.76 10.95
C ASP A 109 -4.99 -0.42 10.68
N PRO A 110 -3.86 -0.49 11.40
CA PRO A 110 -2.76 -1.41 11.07
C PRO A 110 -3.11 -2.90 11.22
N ASP A 111 -4.27 -3.22 11.78
CA ASP A 111 -4.76 -4.56 12.04
C ASP A 111 -5.95 -4.95 11.14
N ASP A 112 -6.51 -4.01 10.37
CA ASP A 112 -7.66 -4.24 9.48
C ASP A 112 -7.25 -4.16 8.00
N PRO A 113 -7.40 -5.25 7.21
CA PRO A 113 -7.10 -5.24 5.78
C PRO A 113 -8.17 -4.58 4.91
N TYR A 114 -9.33 -4.23 5.47
CA TYR A 114 -10.46 -3.67 4.72
C TYR A 114 -10.46 -2.14 4.75
N LEU A 115 -10.91 -1.53 3.66
CA LEU A 115 -11.17 -0.10 3.56
C LEU A 115 -12.67 0.15 3.60
N ASP A 116 -13.15 0.74 4.69
CA ASP A 116 -14.54 1.20 4.79
C ASP A 116 -14.82 2.34 3.80
N LEU A 117 -15.88 2.18 3.00
CA LEU A 117 -16.23 3.18 1.98
C LEU A 117 -16.77 4.48 2.58
N VAL A 118 -17.15 4.51 3.85
CA VAL A 118 -17.42 5.76 4.58
C VAL A 118 -16.19 6.67 4.65
N LEU A 119 -14.98 6.11 4.74
CA LEU A 119 -13.73 6.89 4.73
C LEU A 119 -13.50 7.53 3.37
N VAL A 120 -13.71 6.75 2.30
CA VAL A 120 -13.63 7.24 0.92
C VAL A 120 -14.68 8.33 0.66
N ARG A 121 -15.92 8.16 1.14
CA ARG A 121 -16.97 9.17 1.02
C ARG A 121 -16.64 10.46 1.76
N ARG A 122 -16.06 10.38 2.95
CA ARG A 122 -15.62 11.56 3.70
C ARG A 122 -14.53 12.34 2.95
N ALA A 123 -13.66 11.64 2.22
CA ALA A 123 -12.57 12.26 1.47
C ALA A 123 -13.01 12.81 0.10
N LEU A 124 -13.76 12.03 -0.68
CA LEU A 124 -14.06 12.32 -2.09
C LEU A 124 -15.50 12.76 -2.35
N GLY A 125 -16.40 12.57 -1.37
CA GLY A 125 -17.83 12.78 -1.55
C GLY A 125 -18.54 11.58 -2.18
N GLN A 126 -19.88 11.60 -2.08
CA GLN A 126 -20.72 10.43 -2.37
C GLN A 126 -20.64 9.94 -3.82
N ALA A 127 -20.68 10.85 -4.80
CA ALA A 127 -20.68 10.47 -6.21
C ALA A 127 -19.42 9.68 -6.60
N ALA A 128 -18.24 10.21 -6.25
CA ALA A 128 -16.96 9.56 -6.52
C ALA A 128 -16.83 8.21 -5.79
N THR A 129 -17.36 8.11 -4.56
CA THR A 129 -17.35 6.84 -3.82
C THR A 129 -18.27 5.79 -4.46
N ILE A 130 -19.45 6.19 -4.95
CA ILE A 130 -20.33 5.28 -5.69
C ILE A 130 -19.63 4.79 -6.95
N GLU A 131 -18.99 5.67 -7.72
CA GLU A 131 -18.23 5.26 -8.91
C GLU A 131 -17.13 4.24 -8.59
N ILE A 132 -16.35 4.47 -7.52
CA ILE A 132 -15.34 3.52 -7.05
C ILE A 132 -15.98 2.19 -6.63
N ALA A 133 -17.08 2.24 -5.90
CA ALA A 133 -17.77 1.04 -5.43
C ALA A 133 -18.35 0.20 -6.58
N LEU A 134 -18.93 0.85 -7.59
CA LEU A 134 -19.44 0.16 -8.78
C LEU A 134 -18.31 -0.43 -9.63
N ARG A 135 -17.18 0.29 -9.78
CA ARG A 135 -16.00 -0.23 -10.49
C ARG A 135 -15.44 -1.50 -9.85
N HIS A 136 -15.52 -1.59 -8.52
CA HIS A 136 -14.96 -2.70 -7.73
C HIS A 136 -16.05 -3.54 -7.05
N ALA A 137 -17.25 -3.60 -7.62
CA ALA A 137 -18.42 -4.23 -7.01
C ALA A 137 -18.17 -5.71 -6.67
N GLU A 138 -17.41 -6.44 -7.49
CA GLU A 138 -17.04 -7.84 -7.26
C GLU A 138 -16.31 -8.02 -5.91
N HIS A 139 -15.43 -7.09 -5.54
CA HIS A 139 -14.72 -7.15 -4.27
C HIS A 139 -15.59 -6.82 -3.06
N ILE A 140 -16.73 -6.15 -3.26
CA ILE A 140 -17.70 -5.87 -2.19
C ILE A 140 -18.61 -7.08 -1.99
N ILE A 141 -19.10 -7.68 -3.07
CA ILE A 141 -20.00 -8.84 -2.98
C ILE A 141 -19.31 -10.08 -2.39
N ASP A 142 -17.99 -10.18 -2.56
CA ASP A 142 -17.17 -11.26 -1.99
C ASP A 142 -16.89 -11.10 -0.49
N THR A 143 -17.40 -10.04 0.16
CA THR A 143 -17.24 -9.83 1.61
C THR A 143 -18.29 -10.59 2.43
N GLY A 144 -17.91 -10.96 3.66
CA GLY A 144 -18.87 -11.55 4.62
C GLY A 144 -20.04 -10.61 4.94
N ASN A 145 -19.78 -9.29 5.01
CA ASN A 145 -20.82 -8.30 5.23
C ASN A 145 -21.87 -8.26 4.11
N TRP A 146 -21.46 -8.38 2.84
CA TRP A 146 -22.40 -8.50 1.74
C TRP A 146 -23.32 -9.70 1.90
N LEU A 147 -22.72 -10.88 2.11
CA LEU A 147 -23.42 -12.15 2.27
C LEU A 147 -24.44 -12.10 3.42
N GLU A 148 -24.06 -11.52 4.56
CA GLU A 148 -24.88 -11.52 5.76
C GLU A 148 -25.99 -10.46 5.74
N ASN A 149 -25.72 -9.27 5.18
CA ASN A 149 -26.60 -8.11 5.37
C ASN A 149 -27.33 -7.65 4.09
N PHE A 150 -26.88 -8.05 2.90
CA PHE A 150 -27.38 -7.48 1.64
C PHE A 150 -27.83 -8.53 0.61
N ASP A 151 -27.14 -9.67 0.52
CA ASP A 151 -27.33 -10.67 -0.55
C ASP A 151 -28.77 -11.22 -0.67
N SER A 152 -29.48 -11.33 0.46
CA SER A 152 -30.88 -11.79 0.47
C SER A 152 -31.89 -10.78 -0.11
N ALA A 153 -31.52 -9.50 -0.18
CA ALA A 153 -32.40 -8.40 -0.54
C ALA A 153 -32.00 -7.69 -1.84
N PHE A 154 -30.73 -7.78 -2.25
CA PHE A 154 -30.19 -7.11 -3.43
C PHE A 154 -29.31 -8.08 -4.21
N GLY A 155 -29.49 -8.13 -5.54
CA GLY A 155 -28.69 -8.98 -6.41
C GLY A 155 -27.35 -8.37 -6.84
N SER A 156 -27.11 -7.09 -6.55
CA SER A 156 -25.87 -6.39 -6.89
C SER A 156 -25.65 -5.12 -6.08
N VAL A 157 -24.40 -4.66 -5.99
CA VAL A 157 -24.05 -3.36 -5.41
C VAL A 157 -24.75 -2.21 -6.14
N GLU A 158 -24.91 -2.31 -7.46
CA GLU A 158 -25.60 -1.29 -8.25
C GLU A 158 -27.08 -1.17 -7.86
N GLU A 159 -27.78 -2.30 -7.71
CA GLU A 159 -29.17 -2.32 -7.25
C GLU A 159 -29.30 -1.70 -5.84
N LEU A 160 -28.41 -2.10 -4.92
CA LEU A 160 -28.38 -1.55 -3.56
C LEU A 160 -28.21 -0.02 -3.59
N LEU A 161 -27.22 0.49 -4.34
CA LEU A 161 -26.90 1.91 -4.34
C LEU A 161 -27.88 2.76 -5.14
N ALA A 162 -28.57 2.18 -6.13
CA ALA A 162 -29.66 2.84 -6.84
C ALA A 162 -30.88 3.08 -5.91
N LEU A 163 -31.18 2.13 -5.03
CA LEU A 163 -32.32 2.21 -4.10
C LEU A 163 -31.97 2.89 -2.77
N ARG A 164 -30.76 2.66 -2.26
CA ARG A 164 -30.24 3.12 -0.98
C ARG A 164 -28.81 3.66 -1.14
N PRO A 165 -28.62 4.83 -1.76
CA PRO A 165 -27.27 5.36 -2.01
C PRO A 165 -26.48 5.70 -0.73
N GLN A 166 -27.14 5.81 0.42
CA GLN A 166 -26.46 6.00 1.72
C GLN A 166 -25.91 4.70 2.31
N ALA A 167 -26.34 3.53 1.81
CA ALA A 167 -25.81 2.24 2.25
C ALA A 167 -24.32 2.07 1.91
N ILE A 168 -23.76 2.94 1.07
CA ILE A 168 -22.33 3.00 0.79
C ILE A 168 -21.47 3.12 2.06
N ASP A 169 -22.00 3.70 3.13
CA ASP A 169 -21.30 3.81 4.42
C ASP A 169 -21.23 2.50 5.20
N GLU A 170 -22.03 1.51 4.80
CA GLU A 170 -22.10 0.18 5.40
C GLU A 170 -21.26 -0.84 4.62
N LEU A 171 -20.62 -0.42 3.53
CA LEU A 171 -19.83 -1.26 2.64
C LEU A 171 -18.33 -1.08 2.88
N TYR A 172 -17.60 -2.17 2.69
CA TYR A 172 -16.15 -2.20 2.67
C TYR A 172 -15.68 -3.19 1.61
N LEU A 173 -14.39 -3.12 1.28
CA LEU A 173 -13.69 -4.08 0.44
C LEU A 173 -12.23 -4.14 0.87
N ASP A 174 -11.46 -5.10 0.32
CA ASP A 174 -10.02 -5.15 0.55
C ASP A 174 -9.35 -3.82 0.20
N ALA A 175 -8.54 -3.29 1.13
CA ALA A 175 -7.91 -1.98 0.94
C ALA A 175 -7.02 -1.92 -0.31
N TYR A 176 -6.33 -3.02 -0.64
CA TYR A 176 -5.44 -3.07 -1.82
C TYR A 176 -6.19 -2.78 -3.13
N VAL A 177 -7.48 -3.10 -3.23
CA VAL A 177 -8.26 -2.92 -4.46
C VAL A 177 -8.35 -1.43 -4.82
N VAL A 178 -8.67 -0.59 -3.83
CA VAL A 178 -8.73 0.87 -4.01
C VAL A 178 -7.33 1.48 -4.10
N LEU A 179 -6.37 0.95 -3.33
CA LEU A 179 -5.00 1.49 -3.27
C LEU A 179 -4.14 1.11 -4.48
N ASP A 180 -4.54 0.12 -5.28
CA ASP A 180 -3.91 -0.24 -6.56
C ASP A 180 -4.64 0.41 -7.77
N ASP A 181 -5.85 0.96 -7.59
CA ASP A 181 -6.59 1.70 -8.60
C ASP A 181 -5.99 3.10 -8.83
N GLY A 182 -5.48 3.33 -10.04
CA GLY A 182 -4.84 4.59 -10.41
C GLY A 182 -5.76 5.80 -10.40
N GLU A 183 -7.04 5.64 -10.74
CA GLU A 183 -8.01 6.73 -10.69
C GLU A 183 -8.35 7.07 -9.24
N ALA A 184 -8.60 6.06 -8.40
CA ALA A 184 -8.90 6.26 -7.00
C ALA A 184 -7.73 6.92 -6.24
N VAL A 185 -6.50 6.42 -6.40
CA VAL A 185 -5.31 7.01 -5.77
C VAL A 185 -5.08 8.44 -6.21
N ARG A 186 -5.24 8.77 -7.50
CA ARG A 186 -5.11 10.15 -7.98
C ARG A 186 -6.18 11.07 -7.37
N ALA A 187 -7.43 10.61 -7.28
CA ALA A 187 -8.50 11.37 -6.67
C ALA A 187 -8.24 11.63 -5.17
N LEU A 188 -7.81 10.60 -4.43
CA LEU A 188 -7.43 10.71 -3.02
C LEU A 188 -6.24 11.67 -2.83
N ALA A 189 -5.21 11.55 -3.66
CA ALA A 189 -4.06 12.46 -3.64
C ALA A 189 -4.47 13.92 -3.90
N ALA A 190 -5.41 14.15 -4.82
CA ALA A 190 -5.90 15.48 -5.16
C ALA A 190 -6.64 16.18 -4.00
N VAL A 191 -7.23 15.42 -3.06
CA VAL A 191 -7.86 15.95 -1.84
C VAL A 191 -6.92 15.97 -0.62
N GLY A 192 -5.63 15.65 -0.83
CA GLY A 192 -4.59 15.77 0.19
C GLY A 192 -4.34 14.51 1.02
N CYS A 193 -4.93 13.37 0.65
CA CYS A 193 -4.49 12.08 1.18
C CYS A 193 -3.09 11.76 0.64
N ASP A 194 -2.23 11.19 1.46
CA ASP A 194 -0.85 10.87 1.06
C ASP A 194 -0.47 9.40 1.23
N GLY A 195 -1.37 8.55 1.72
CA GLY A 195 -1.09 7.14 1.84
C GLY A 195 -2.17 6.37 2.57
N ALA A 196 -1.81 5.18 3.04
CA ALA A 196 -2.64 4.33 3.89
C ALA A 196 -1.75 3.49 4.82
N ILE A 197 -2.29 3.14 5.98
CA ILE A 197 -1.71 2.19 6.93
C ILE A 197 -2.82 1.20 7.26
N HIS A 198 -2.63 -0.06 6.89
CA HIS A 198 -3.68 -1.08 6.96
C HIS A 198 -3.11 -2.47 7.31
N GLY A 199 -3.95 -3.40 7.72
CA GLY A 199 -3.58 -4.81 7.85
C GLY A 199 -3.25 -5.44 6.49
N GLY A 200 -2.29 -6.35 6.45
CA GLY A 200 -1.98 -7.11 5.25
C GLY A 200 -3.03 -8.19 4.95
N ASN A 201 -2.90 -8.82 3.79
CA ASN A 201 -3.86 -9.82 3.29
C ASN A 201 -3.14 -11.09 2.80
N GLY A 202 -3.80 -12.24 2.91
CA GLY A 202 -3.25 -13.52 2.47
C GLY A 202 -1.92 -13.87 3.16
N VAL A 203 -0.81 -13.82 2.42
CA VAL A 203 0.55 -14.13 2.96
C VAL A 203 1.00 -13.11 4.00
N THR A 204 0.48 -11.88 3.96
CA THR A 204 0.81 -10.78 4.88
C THR A 204 -0.29 -10.54 5.91
N ALA A 205 -1.25 -11.45 6.11
CA ALA A 205 -2.43 -11.26 6.95
C ALA A 205 -2.17 -10.89 8.43
N LEU A 206 -0.94 -11.03 8.91
CA LEU A 206 -0.53 -10.69 10.29
C LEU A 206 0.46 -9.51 10.36
N ASP A 207 0.73 -8.87 9.23
CA ASP A 207 1.68 -7.77 9.11
C ASP A 207 0.94 -6.47 8.79
N THR A 208 1.43 -5.35 9.32
CA THR A 208 0.99 -4.03 8.87
C THR A 208 1.59 -3.70 7.51
N GLU A 209 0.75 -3.24 6.60
CA GLU A 209 1.12 -2.69 5.30
C GLU A 209 1.02 -1.16 5.29
N TYR A 210 1.94 -0.56 4.55
CA TYR A 210 2.04 0.88 4.36
C TYR A 210 2.01 1.17 2.86
N ARG A 211 1.12 2.07 2.44
CA ARG A 211 1.08 2.59 1.08
C ARG A 211 1.44 4.07 1.09
N VAL A 212 2.37 4.48 0.24
CA VAL A 212 2.62 5.91 -0.05
C VAL A 212 2.15 6.23 -1.46
N PHE A 213 1.60 7.43 -1.68
CA PHE A 213 1.11 7.85 -3.00
C PHE A 213 2.17 8.59 -3.83
N ASP A 214 3.29 8.97 -3.22
CA ASP A 214 4.38 9.66 -3.88
C ASP A 214 5.74 9.14 -3.38
N SER A 215 6.67 8.89 -4.31
CA SER A 215 8.01 8.41 -3.98
C SER A 215 8.81 9.38 -3.09
N ARG A 216 8.49 10.68 -3.13
CA ARG A 216 9.10 11.70 -2.26
C ARG A 216 8.80 11.44 -0.80
N GLN A 217 7.76 10.66 -0.47
CA GLN A 217 7.45 10.27 0.90
C GLN A 217 8.41 9.20 1.46
N VAL A 218 9.28 8.65 0.62
CA VAL A 218 10.21 7.58 0.99
C VAL A 218 11.56 8.18 1.36
N ILE A 219 12.08 7.82 2.53
CA ILE A 219 13.41 8.18 3.00
C ILE A 219 14.24 6.91 3.15
N SER A 220 15.37 6.84 2.45
CA SER A 220 16.30 5.71 2.52
C SER A 220 16.90 5.61 3.93
N VAL A 221 16.75 4.44 4.57
CA VAL A 221 17.43 4.15 5.86
C VAL A 221 18.96 4.12 5.70
N LEU A 222 19.45 3.73 4.52
CA LEU A 222 20.88 3.60 4.25
C LEU A 222 21.58 4.95 4.15
N THR A 223 20.93 5.93 3.53
CA THR A 223 21.52 7.26 3.28
C THR A 223 20.98 8.37 4.18
N GLY A 224 19.84 8.15 4.84
CA GLY A 224 19.14 9.16 5.63
C GLY A 224 18.59 10.33 4.80
N ARG A 225 18.41 10.11 3.48
CA ARG A 225 17.97 11.12 2.50
C ARG A 225 16.65 10.71 1.83
N PRO A 226 15.82 11.71 1.43
CA PRO A 226 14.64 11.47 0.62
C PRO A 226 14.99 10.87 -0.74
N VAL A 227 14.12 10.03 -1.25
CA VAL A 227 14.22 9.46 -2.59
C VAL A 227 13.65 10.48 -3.57
N LEU A 228 14.53 11.11 -4.36
CA LEU A 228 14.10 12.08 -5.37
C LEU A 228 13.61 11.36 -6.63
N ALA A 229 12.53 11.89 -7.22
CA ALA A 229 11.87 11.34 -8.42
C ALA A 229 12.77 11.29 -9.67
N ALA A 230 13.93 11.94 -9.67
CA ALA A 230 14.87 11.98 -10.79
C ALA A 230 15.37 10.60 -11.27
N ASN A 231 15.08 9.53 -10.54
CA ASN A 231 15.40 8.15 -10.92
C ASN A 231 14.18 7.31 -11.38
N ILE A 232 12.98 7.91 -11.55
CA ILE A 232 11.74 7.18 -11.90
C ILE A 232 11.31 7.41 -13.36
N GLU A 233 11.59 8.57 -13.95
CA GLU A 233 11.13 8.93 -15.31
C GLU A 233 11.72 8.05 -16.43
N GLN A 234 12.83 7.34 -16.21
CA GLN A 234 13.42 6.50 -17.27
C GLN A 234 12.69 5.16 -17.50
N GLY A 235 11.81 4.73 -16.59
CA GLY A 235 11.14 3.42 -16.66
C GLY A 235 9.75 3.43 -17.32
N ALA A 236 8.99 4.51 -17.14
CA ALA A 236 7.59 4.59 -17.58
C ALA A 236 7.45 4.85 -19.09
N GLU A 237 8.29 5.72 -19.66
CA GLU A 237 8.20 6.07 -21.09
C GLU A 237 8.71 4.96 -22.03
N ARG A 238 9.57 4.06 -21.55
CA ARG A 238 10.16 3.00 -22.40
C ARG A 238 9.25 1.80 -22.66
N ARG A 239 8.13 1.64 -21.96
CA ARG A 239 7.24 0.46 -22.09
C ARG A 239 5.95 0.70 -22.88
N PHE A 240 5.57 1.96 -23.09
CA PHE A 240 4.40 2.31 -23.92
C PHE A 240 4.76 2.65 -25.38
N ALA A 241 6.05 2.64 -25.73
CA ALA A 241 6.53 3.06 -27.03
C ALA A 241 7.10 1.90 -27.87
N GLN A 242 6.45 0.74 -27.93
CA GLN A 242 6.53 -0.15 -29.11
C GLN A 242 5.25 -1.01 -29.21
N PRO A 243 4.38 -0.80 -30.21
CA PRO A 243 3.45 -1.85 -30.60
C PRO A 243 4.26 -3.00 -31.19
N GLU A 244 4.06 -4.21 -30.67
CA GLU A 244 4.55 -5.44 -31.27
C GLU A 244 4.07 -5.48 -32.72
N ALA A 245 5.02 -5.44 -33.67
CA ALA A 245 4.71 -5.63 -35.07
C ALA A 245 4.10 -7.03 -35.24
N ALA A 246 2.87 -7.08 -35.78
CA ALA A 246 2.19 -8.32 -36.08
C ALA A 246 3.08 -9.24 -36.95
N PRO A 247 3.10 -10.56 -36.71
CA PRO A 247 3.81 -11.47 -37.58
C PRO A 247 3.21 -11.42 -38.99
N ALA A 248 4.09 -11.25 -39.97
CA ALA A 248 3.75 -11.31 -41.40
C ALA A 248 3.17 -12.69 -41.77
N PRO A 249 2.28 -12.75 -42.79
CA PRO A 249 1.50 -13.94 -43.12
C PRO A 249 2.32 -15.15 -43.56
#